data_AF-A0A9E3ST55-F1
#
_entry.id   AF-A0A9E3ST55-F1
#
_cell.length_a   1.000
_cell.length_b   1.000
_cell.length_c   1.000
_cell.angle_alpha   90.00
_cell.angle_beta   90.00
_cell.angle_gamma   90.00
#
_symmetry.space_group_name_H-M   'P 1'
#
loop_
_entity.id
_entity.type
_entity.pdbx_description
1 polymer ?
#
loop_
_entity_poly.entity_id
_entity_poly.type
_entity_poly.pdbx_seq_one_letter_code
_entity_poly.pdbx_strand_id
1 'polypeptide(L)'
;MKWLLALLLVAVCVVGFSPVMAQEMMCPGHEGNTIASLAECVSHAASEGHITNAGIAKSLLAKLNAAQSALDRGQPSVAINTLEAFIREVQAQAGKHIHLEHAGHMVEHARRVIAALG
;
A
#
# COMPACT_ATOMS: atom_id res chain seq x y z
N MET A 1 -17.23 25.08 55.50
CA MET A 1 -16.13 24.17 55.07
C MET A 1 -16.74 22.84 54.63
N LYS A 2 -16.94 22.64 53.31
CA LYS A 2 -17.27 21.34 52.65
C LYS A 2 -17.52 21.46 51.13
N TRP A 3 -17.29 22.62 50.51
CA TRP A 3 -17.54 22.86 49.08
C TRP A 3 -16.26 23.01 48.23
N LEU A 4 -15.09 22.63 48.76
CA LEU A 4 -13.80 22.77 48.08
C LEU A 4 -13.28 21.48 47.42
N LEU A 5 -14.10 20.41 47.38
CA LEU A 5 -13.72 19.11 46.80
C LEU A 5 -14.42 18.80 45.45
N ALA A 6 -15.12 19.78 44.86
CA ALA A 6 -15.88 19.59 43.62
C ALA A 6 -15.10 19.98 42.34
N LEU A 7 -13.80 20.29 42.42
CA LEU A 7 -13.02 20.83 41.30
C LEU A 7 -11.90 19.93 40.77
N LEU A 8 -11.76 18.70 41.26
CA LEU A 8 -10.66 17.80 40.88
C LEU A 8 -11.07 16.56 40.07
N LEU A 9 -12.31 16.54 39.55
CA LEU A 9 -12.84 15.39 38.81
C LEU A 9 -13.52 15.76 37.48
N VAL A 10 -13.11 16.88 36.88
CA VAL A 10 -13.61 17.31 35.54
C VAL A 10 -12.46 17.44 34.51
N ALA A 11 -11.20 17.37 34.93
CA ALA A 11 -10.06 17.66 34.06
C ALA A 11 -9.40 16.44 33.38
N VAL A 12 -10.01 15.24 33.40
CA VAL A 12 -9.42 14.03 32.78
C VAL A 12 -10.16 13.56 31.52
N CYS A 13 -11.30 14.17 31.15
CA CYS A 13 -12.13 13.62 30.06
C CYS A 13 -11.95 14.28 28.68
N VAL A 14 -10.96 15.16 28.45
CA VAL A 14 -10.83 15.88 27.16
C VAL A 14 -9.42 15.82 26.55
N VAL A 15 -8.68 14.74 26.78
CA VAL A 15 -7.43 14.51 26.04
C VAL A 15 -7.37 13.04 25.65
N GLY A 16 -7.75 12.70 24.42
CA GLY A 16 -7.55 11.34 23.93
C GLY A 16 -8.24 10.95 22.62
N PHE A 17 -9.35 11.59 22.23
CA PHE A 17 -9.95 11.34 20.92
C PHE A 17 -9.38 12.29 19.88
N SER A 18 -8.08 12.20 19.63
CA SER A 18 -7.62 12.48 18.28
C SER A 18 -8.29 11.44 17.38
N PRO A 19 -8.89 11.79 16.23
CA PRO A 19 -9.21 10.80 15.22
C PRO A 19 -7.89 10.29 14.65
N VAL A 20 -7.26 9.33 15.35
CA VAL A 20 -6.13 8.53 14.85
C VAL A 20 -6.69 7.47 13.88
N MET A 21 -7.52 7.91 12.94
CA MET A 21 -8.25 7.08 11.99
C MET A 21 -8.21 7.76 10.62
N ALA A 22 -7.01 8.08 10.14
CA ALA A 22 -6.80 8.52 8.76
C ALA A 22 -5.42 8.15 8.20
N GLN A 23 -4.59 7.41 8.96
CA GLN A 23 -3.22 7.08 8.55
C GLN A 23 -2.99 5.59 8.24
N GLU A 24 -3.98 4.71 8.41
CA GLU A 24 -3.80 3.26 8.19
C GLU A 24 -4.42 2.76 6.88
N MET A 25 -4.25 3.52 5.79
CA MET A 25 -4.57 3.03 4.45
C MET A 25 -3.42 3.25 3.46
N MET A 26 -2.23 3.42 4.00
CA MET A 26 -0.97 3.48 3.27
C MET A 26 -0.21 2.21 3.60
N CYS A 27 0.10 1.39 2.61
CA CYS A 27 0.91 0.19 2.82
C CYS A 27 2.21 0.56 3.53
N PRO A 28 2.64 -0.13 4.59
CA PRO A 28 3.91 0.14 5.26
C PRO A 28 5.07 0.05 4.26
N GLY A 29 6.04 0.97 4.33
CA GLY A 29 7.23 0.96 3.44
C GLY A 29 7.18 1.91 2.22
N HIS A 30 6.28 2.89 2.18
CA HIS A 30 6.13 3.86 1.07
C HIS A 30 7.27 4.88 0.90
N GLU A 31 8.41 4.72 1.59
CA GLU A 31 9.53 5.67 1.53
C GLU A 31 10.36 5.58 0.23
N GLY A 32 9.96 4.76 -0.75
CA GLY A 32 10.66 4.64 -2.03
C GLY A 32 9.74 4.46 -3.23
N ASN A 33 10.10 5.11 -4.35
CA ASN A 33 9.57 4.80 -5.68
C ASN A 33 10.34 3.61 -6.28
N THR A 34 10.41 2.50 -5.55
CA THR A 34 11.16 1.29 -5.94
C THR A 34 10.22 0.10 -6.19
N ILE A 35 10.69 -0.90 -6.92
CA ILE A 35 9.93 -2.14 -7.15
C ILE A 35 9.75 -2.91 -5.84
N ALA A 36 10.73 -2.86 -4.94
CA ALA A 36 10.68 -3.52 -3.63
C ALA A 36 9.56 -2.96 -2.73
N SER A 37 9.45 -1.64 -2.59
CA SER A 37 8.38 -1.03 -1.79
C SER A 37 7.00 -1.32 -2.37
N LEU A 38 6.87 -1.39 -3.71
CA LEU A 38 5.63 -1.82 -4.35
C LEU A 38 5.29 -3.29 -4.06
N ALA A 39 6.29 -4.17 -3.93
CA ALA A 39 6.07 -5.56 -3.55
C ALA A 39 5.64 -5.72 -2.09
N GLU A 40 6.16 -4.87 -1.21
CA GLU A 40 5.68 -4.75 0.18
C GLU A 40 4.22 -4.30 0.21
N CYS A 41 3.82 -3.33 -0.64
CA CYS A 41 2.42 -2.92 -0.79
C CYS A 41 1.49 -4.07 -1.18
N VAL A 42 1.88 -4.90 -2.14
CA VAL A 42 1.08 -6.07 -2.55
C VAL A 42 0.98 -7.08 -1.41
N SER A 43 2.08 -7.33 -0.70
CA SER A 43 2.12 -8.29 0.40
C SER A 43 1.23 -7.86 1.56
N HIS A 44 1.28 -6.58 1.92
CA HIS A 44 0.41 -5.99 2.93
C HIS A 44 -1.07 -6.02 2.51
N ALA A 45 -1.38 -5.60 1.28
CA ALA A 45 -2.75 -5.65 0.77
C ALA A 45 -3.32 -7.08 0.78
N ALA A 46 -2.48 -8.11 0.57
CA ALA A 46 -2.88 -9.49 0.69
C ALA A 46 -3.09 -9.93 2.15
N SER A 47 -2.22 -9.54 3.09
CA SER A 47 -2.36 -9.90 4.51
C SER A 47 -3.58 -9.28 5.17
N GLU A 48 -3.91 -8.04 4.79
CA GLU A 48 -5.09 -7.31 5.27
C GLU A 48 -6.39 -7.72 4.55
N GLY A 49 -6.31 -8.69 3.63
CA GLY A 49 -7.49 -9.21 2.90
C GLY A 49 -8.03 -8.26 1.82
N HIS A 50 -7.33 -7.18 1.50
CA HIS A 50 -7.67 -6.31 0.37
C HIS A 50 -7.42 -6.97 -0.99
N ILE A 51 -6.60 -8.03 -1.03
CA ILE A 51 -6.51 -8.99 -2.14
C ILE A 51 -7.10 -10.32 -1.67
N THR A 52 -8.32 -10.63 -2.10
CA THR A 52 -9.07 -11.79 -1.58
C THR A 52 -8.69 -13.12 -2.24
N ASN A 53 -7.96 -13.07 -3.36
CA ASN A 53 -7.51 -14.26 -4.09
C ASN A 53 -5.99 -14.39 -4.01
N ALA A 54 -5.52 -15.42 -3.28
CA ALA A 54 -4.09 -15.69 -3.10
C ALA A 54 -3.34 -15.95 -4.43
N GLY A 55 -4.02 -16.51 -5.43
CA GLY A 55 -3.46 -16.70 -6.77
C GLY A 55 -3.17 -15.38 -7.48
N ILE A 56 -4.04 -14.39 -7.30
CA ILE A 56 -3.82 -13.03 -7.82
C ILE A 56 -2.65 -12.36 -7.09
N ALA A 57 -2.60 -12.41 -5.75
CA ALA A 57 -1.48 -11.87 -4.99
C ALA A 57 -0.13 -12.48 -5.44
N LYS A 58 -0.08 -13.80 -5.63
CA LYS A 58 1.10 -14.51 -6.13
C LYS A 58 1.49 -14.07 -7.55
N SER A 59 0.51 -13.91 -8.44
CA SER A 59 0.74 -13.46 -9.82
C SER A 59 1.32 -12.05 -9.87
N LEU A 60 0.80 -11.14 -9.04
CA LEU A 60 1.29 -9.77 -8.91
C LEU A 60 2.73 -9.72 -8.38
N LEU A 61 3.02 -10.44 -7.27
CA LEU A 61 4.37 -10.53 -6.71
C LEU A 61 5.37 -11.15 -7.70
N ALA A 62 4.95 -12.16 -8.47
CA ALA A 62 5.80 -12.76 -9.50
C ALA A 62 6.20 -11.75 -10.59
N LYS A 63 5.30 -10.83 -10.98
CA LYS A 63 5.63 -9.75 -11.93
C LYS A 63 6.61 -8.75 -11.32
N LEU A 64 6.43 -8.37 -10.06
CA LEU A 64 7.36 -7.46 -9.39
C LEU A 64 8.75 -8.08 -9.22
N ASN A 65 8.83 -9.37 -8.86
CA ASN A 65 10.10 -10.10 -8.81
C ASN A 65 10.79 -10.17 -10.20
N ALA A 66 10.01 -10.39 -11.27
CA ALA A 66 10.53 -10.39 -12.63
C ALA A 66 11.02 -9.00 -13.06
N ALA A 67 10.30 -7.94 -12.71
CA ALA A 67 10.69 -6.55 -12.97
C ALA A 67 11.99 -6.19 -12.22
N GLN A 68 12.09 -6.55 -10.93
CA GLN A 68 13.31 -6.34 -10.14
C GLN A 68 14.48 -7.11 -10.76
N SER A 69 14.29 -8.38 -11.11
CA SER A 69 15.33 -9.19 -11.75
C SER A 69 15.80 -8.61 -13.08
N ALA A 70 14.90 -7.99 -13.85
CA ALA A 70 15.27 -7.29 -15.09
C ALA A 70 16.08 -6.02 -14.80
N LEU A 71 15.68 -5.24 -13.79
CA LEU A 71 16.41 -4.06 -13.35
C LEU A 71 17.84 -4.42 -12.87
N ASP A 72 17.97 -5.49 -12.09
CA ASP A 72 19.27 -5.99 -11.58
C ASP A 72 20.22 -6.41 -12.72
N ARG A 73 19.67 -6.81 -13.87
CA ARG A 73 20.45 -7.12 -15.09
C ARG A 73 20.74 -5.89 -15.96
N GLY A 74 20.40 -4.69 -15.51
CA GLY A 74 20.55 -3.46 -16.29
C GLY A 74 19.56 -3.36 -17.46
N GLN A 75 18.36 -3.95 -17.33
CA GLN A 75 17.32 -3.97 -18.37
C GLN A 75 16.09 -3.11 -17.98
N PRO A 76 16.23 -1.78 -17.82
CA PRO A 76 15.14 -0.93 -17.30
C PRO A 76 13.89 -0.95 -18.19
N SER A 77 14.03 -0.99 -19.52
CA SER A 77 12.87 -1.09 -20.43
C SER A 77 12.08 -2.39 -20.25
N VAL A 78 12.75 -3.50 -19.92
CA VAL A 78 12.08 -4.78 -19.63
C VAL A 78 11.37 -4.71 -18.28
N ALA A 79 11.99 -4.08 -17.29
CA ALA A 79 11.36 -3.83 -15.99
C ALA A 79 10.08 -2.98 -16.13
N ILE A 80 10.15 -1.86 -16.88
CA ILE A 80 9.00 -0.98 -17.17
C ILE A 80 7.87 -1.76 -17.85
N ASN A 81 8.15 -2.48 -18.93
CA ASN A 81 7.14 -3.30 -19.62
C ASN A 81 6.46 -4.33 -18.69
N THR A 82 7.23 -4.86 -17.73
CA THR A 82 6.71 -5.80 -16.72
C THR A 82 5.84 -5.10 -15.68
N LEU A 83 6.20 -3.87 -15.27
CA LEU A 83 5.39 -3.04 -14.38
C LEU A 83 4.08 -2.60 -15.04
N GLU A 84 4.08 -2.33 -16.35
CA GLU A 84 2.83 -2.08 -17.09
C GLU A 84 1.93 -3.32 -17.12
N ALA A 85 2.52 -4.52 -17.24
CA ALA A 85 1.77 -5.77 -17.15
C ALA A 85 1.18 -5.97 -15.74
N PHE A 86 1.92 -5.60 -14.70
CA PHE A 86 1.40 -5.55 -13.33
C PHE A 86 0.20 -4.59 -13.22
N ILE A 87 0.30 -3.36 -13.75
CA ILE A 87 -0.78 -2.36 -13.75
C ILE A 87 -2.04 -2.94 -14.43
N ARG A 88 -1.89 -3.56 -15.61
CA ARG A 88 -3.01 -4.16 -16.35
C ARG A 88 -3.73 -5.24 -15.55
N GLU A 89 -2.98 -6.10 -14.84
CA GLU A 89 -3.58 -7.12 -13.98
C GLU A 89 -4.29 -6.52 -12.77
N VAL A 90 -3.67 -5.55 -12.08
CA VAL A 90 -4.31 -4.86 -10.95
C VAL A 90 -5.64 -4.23 -11.39
N GLN A 91 -5.64 -3.53 -12.52
CA GLN A 91 -6.86 -2.93 -13.09
C GLN A 91 -7.90 -3.98 -13.47
N ALA A 92 -7.49 -5.12 -14.03
CA ALA A 92 -8.40 -6.20 -14.42
C ALA A 92 -9.07 -6.88 -13.20
N GLN A 93 -8.42 -6.85 -12.05
CA GLN A 93 -8.87 -7.48 -10.80
C GLN A 93 -9.49 -6.49 -9.81
N ALA A 94 -9.39 -5.20 -10.07
CA ALA A 94 -10.02 -4.15 -9.29
C ALA A 94 -11.54 -4.37 -9.19
N GLY A 95 -12.06 -4.35 -7.96
CA GLY A 95 -13.48 -4.61 -7.66
C GLY A 95 -13.90 -6.08 -7.77
N LYS A 96 -13.03 -7.00 -8.19
CA LYS A 96 -13.31 -8.45 -8.25
C LYS A 96 -12.61 -9.19 -7.12
N HIS A 97 -11.29 -9.06 -7.10
CA HIS A 97 -10.41 -9.71 -6.14
C HIS A 97 -9.47 -8.73 -5.44
N ILE A 98 -9.45 -7.47 -5.86
CA ILE A 98 -8.69 -6.39 -5.25
C ILE A 98 -9.65 -5.26 -4.88
N HIS A 99 -9.61 -4.80 -3.63
CA HIS A 99 -10.37 -3.63 -3.21
C HIS A 99 -10.04 -2.40 -4.09
N LEU A 100 -11.05 -1.63 -4.51
CA LEU A 100 -10.89 -0.57 -5.51
C LEU A 100 -9.83 0.48 -5.11
N GLU A 101 -9.87 0.90 -3.84
CA GLU A 101 -8.90 1.88 -3.31
C GLU A 101 -7.47 1.34 -3.34
N HIS A 102 -7.27 0.09 -2.93
CA HIS A 102 -5.96 -0.56 -2.94
C HIS A 102 -5.45 -0.80 -4.36
N ALA A 103 -6.35 -1.12 -5.31
CA ALA A 103 -6.00 -1.19 -6.73
C ALA A 103 -5.52 0.18 -7.24
N GLY A 104 -6.22 1.26 -6.89
CA GLY A 104 -5.81 2.63 -7.22
C GLY A 104 -4.43 2.98 -6.66
N HIS A 105 -4.20 2.71 -5.37
CA HIS A 105 -2.90 2.94 -4.72
C HIS A 105 -1.77 2.16 -5.38
N MET A 106 -1.97 0.87 -5.70
CA MET A 106 -0.94 0.05 -6.36
C MET A 106 -0.63 0.52 -7.78
N VAL A 107 -1.64 0.93 -8.55
CA VAL A 107 -1.43 1.47 -9.91
C VAL A 107 -0.64 2.78 -9.85
N GLU A 108 -0.99 3.66 -8.93
CA GLU A 108 -0.33 4.96 -8.78
C GLU A 108 1.11 4.81 -8.28
N HIS A 109 1.35 3.89 -7.33
CA HIS A 109 2.70 3.55 -6.91
C HIS A 109 3.52 2.94 -8.05
N ALA A 110 2.98 1.99 -8.81
CA ALA A 110 3.65 1.43 -9.98
C ALA A 110 4.04 2.49 -11.02
N ARG A 111 3.17 3.49 -11.26
CA ARG A 111 3.50 4.62 -12.15
C ARG A 111 4.66 5.46 -11.64
N ARG A 112 4.72 5.75 -10.33
CA ARG A 112 5.86 6.46 -9.73
C ARG A 112 7.16 5.65 -9.86
N VAL A 113 7.09 4.32 -9.70
CA VAL A 113 8.24 3.44 -9.92
C VAL A 113 8.69 3.50 -11.38
N ILE A 114 7.76 3.38 -12.34
CA ILE A 114 8.08 3.51 -13.78
C ILE A 114 8.78 4.85 -14.06
N ALA A 115 8.22 5.95 -13.58
CA ALA A 115 8.80 7.29 -13.76
C ALA A 115 10.19 7.43 -13.13
N ALA A 116 10.50 6.69 -12.07
CA ALA A 116 11.83 6.68 -11.45
C ALA A 116 12.86 5.84 -12.23
N LEU A 117 12.41 4.92 -13.11
CA LEU A 117 13.28 4.03 -13.89
C LEU A 117 13.67 4.61 -15.27
N GLY A 118 12.93 5.58 -15.80
CA GLY A 118 13.24 6.23 -17.08
C GLY A 118 12.04 6.89 -17.75
#